data_AF-A0A3N1GZS7-F1
#
_entry.id   AF-A0A3N1GZS7-F1
#
_cell.length_a   1.000
_cell.length_b   1.000
_cell.length_c   1.000
_cell.angle_alpha   90.00
_cell.angle_beta   90.00
_cell.angle_gamma   90.00
#
_symmetry.space_group_name_H-M   'P 1'
#
loop_
_entity.id
_entity.type
_entity.pdbx_description
1 polymer ?
#
loop_
_entity_poly.entity_id
_entity_poly.type
_entity_poly.pdbx_seq_one_letter_code
_entity_poly.pdbx_strand_id
1 'polypeptide(L)'
;MLSGPGTAPDAVALRSSGVNRGDEVEEEPQPPNWAVWVARAVAVVVVVPVRLAWEGIEAVGRAVWRWVLQPLGVGLRWVARVLGAGLRWFGEVLARYAFRPLWAVLRSVADVAGRGLAAVGTGLRWLFRVLARFVLRPAGRVFAPVGRWLRSAGVVVEDLLRRAARVLRVVVRVVVLKPLAWGWRALVVWPLRGLWWVVRLFARALVWAWRLLGRVGRAVVVPPARWVRRVVLAPVGRAIGHGWRAVVVAPARWVRGTVVEPVRVAGRRLRAALGGRRDQP
;
A
#
# COMPACT_ATOMS: atom_id res chain seq x y z
N MET A 1 -46.15 -47.73 -20.32
CA MET A 1 -45.63 -47.40 -21.67
C MET A 1 -44.25 -46.80 -21.47
N LEU A 2 -43.12 -47.27 -22.01
CA LEU A 2 -42.69 -48.39 -22.84
C LEU A 2 -41.17 -48.48 -22.51
N SER A 3 -40.64 -49.67 -22.20
CA SER A 3 -39.66 -50.40 -23.03
C SER A 3 -38.50 -49.51 -23.54
N GLY A 4 -37.23 -49.74 -23.27
CA GLY A 4 -36.51 -50.97 -22.94
C GLY A 4 -35.00 -50.74 -23.20
N PRO A 5 -34.16 -51.78 -22.99
CA PRO A 5 -32.72 -51.67 -22.76
C PRO A 5 -31.90 -51.84 -24.04
N GLY A 6 -30.89 -50.99 -24.23
CA GLY A 6 -29.89 -51.09 -25.30
C GLY A 6 -28.60 -51.71 -24.79
N THR A 7 -28.53 -53.04 -24.80
CA THR A 7 -27.30 -53.83 -24.67
C THR A 7 -26.48 -53.71 -25.95
N ALA A 8 -25.30 -53.11 -25.87
CA ALA A 8 -24.22 -53.30 -26.83
C ALA A 8 -23.06 -53.99 -26.10
N PRO A 9 -22.88 -55.32 -26.23
CA PRO A 9 -21.57 -55.94 -26.06
C PRO A 9 -20.73 -55.65 -27.31
N ASP A 10 -19.43 -55.98 -27.30
CA ASP A 10 -18.56 -56.05 -28.49
C ASP A 10 -17.63 -54.86 -28.77
N ALA A 11 -17.00 -54.30 -27.72
CA ALA A 11 -15.78 -53.48 -27.90
C ALA A 11 -14.64 -53.84 -26.94
N VAL A 12 -14.60 -55.08 -26.42
CA VAL A 12 -13.65 -55.50 -25.37
C VAL A 12 -12.54 -56.44 -25.85
N ALA A 13 -12.57 -56.93 -27.10
CA ALA A 13 -11.73 -58.07 -27.49
C ALA A 13 -10.37 -57.78 -28.19
N LEU A 14 -9.93 -56.52 -28.39
CA LEU A 14 -8.71 -56.24 -29.19
C LEU A 14 -7.67 -55.34 -28.52
N ARG A 15 -7.53 -55.40 -27.19
CA ARG A 15 -6.53 -54.60 -26.46
C ARG A 15 -5.64 -55.38 -25.48
N SER A 16 -5.42 -56.67 -25.73
CA SER A 16 -4.65 -57.54 -24.82
C SER A 16 -3.42 -58.22 -25.44
N SER A 17 -2.95 -57.79 -26.61
CA SER A 17 -1.82 -58.45 -27.27
C SER A 17 -0.81 -57.43 -27.77
N GLY A 18 0.20 -57.15 -26.93
CA GLY A 18 1.48 -56.66 -27.43
C GLY A 18 2.00 -55.36 -26.83
N VAL A 19 2.19 -55.30 -25.51
CA VAL A 19 3.32 -54.56 -24.93
C VAL A 19 3.79 -55.34 -23.71
N ASN A 20 4.56 -56.40 -23.96
CA ASN A 20 5.36 -57.09 -22.97
C ASN A 20 6.82 -56.77 -23.33
N ARG A 21 7.22 -55.51 -23.10
CA ARG A 21 8.52 -54.99 -23.52
C ARG A 21 9.03 -54.00 -22.47
N GLY A 22 9.78 -54.53 -21.52
CA GLY A 22 10.83 -53.77 -20.83
C GLY A 22 10.45 -52.97 -19.59
N ASP A 23 9.35 -53.31 -18.90
CA ASP A 23 9.21 -52.91 -17.51
C ASP A 23 9.96 -53.95 -16.66
N GLU A 24 11.29 -53.91 -16.71
CA GLU A 24 12.10 -54.24 -15.53
C GLU A 24 11.73 -53.17 -14.50
N VAL A 25 10.56 -53.34 -13.88
CA VAL A 25 10.22 -52.66 -12.64
C VAL A 25 11.24 -53.24 -11.69
N GLU A 26 12.38 -52.56 -11.53
CA GLU A 26 13.25 -52.73 -10.39
C GLU A 26 12.30 -52.80 -9.20
N GLU A 27 12.10 -54.00 -8.66
CA GLU A 27 11.20 -54.25 -7.56
C GLU A 27 11.81 -53.49 -6.38
N GLU A 28 11.43 -52.21 -6.26
CA GLU A 28 11.88 -51.35 -5.18
C GLU A 28 11.58 -52.13 -3.90
N PRO A 29 12.62 -52.47 -3.10
CA PRO A 29 12.47 -53.39 -2.00
C PRO A 29 11.37 -52.88 -1.09
N GLN A 30 10.25 -53.63 -1.04
CA GLN A 30 9.06 -53.21 -0.32
C GLN A 30 9.47 -52.84 1.09
N PRO A 31 9.25 -51.58 1.51
CA PRO A 31 9.70 -51.15 2.82
C PRO A 31 9.00 -52.01 3.85
N PRO A 32 9.75 -52.55 4.84
CA PRO A 32 9.20 -53.50 5.78
C PRO A 32 8.00 -52.89 6.51
N ASN A 33 6.98 -53.72 6.75
CA ASN A 33 5.63 -53.31 7.16
C ASN A 33 5.59 -52.38 8.39
N TRP A 34 6.59 -52.47 9.27
CA TRP A 34 6.74 -51.58 10.43
C TRP A 34 7.09 -50.13 10.03
N ALA A 35 7.87 -49.93 8.97
CA ALA A 35 8.27 -48.61 8.47
C ALA A 35 7.06 -47.87 7.88
N VAL A 36 6.19 -48.59 7.17
CA VAL A 36 4.92 -48.05 6.65
C VAL A 36 4.00 -47.62 7.79
N TRP A 37 3.93 -48.40 8.87
CA TRP A 37 3.13 -48.07 10.05
C TRP A 37 3.67 -46.83 10.78
N VAL A 38 4.99 -46.75 10.97
CA VAL A 38 5.67 -45.59 11.56
C VAL A 38 5.48 -44.35 10.68
N ALA A 39 5.62 -44.46 9.37
CA ALA A 39 5.41 -43.36 8.44
C ALA A 39 3.96 -42.85 8.49
N ARG A 40 2.97 -43.74 8.55
CA ARG A 40 1.55 -43.36 8.74
C ARG A 40 1.32 -42.67 10.08
N ALA A 41 1.89 -43.20 11.17
CA ALA A 41 1.75 -42.58 12.49
C ALA A 41 2.38 -41.18 12.52
N VAL A 42 3.60 -41.02 11.98
CA VAL A 42 4.29 -39.72 11.87
C VAL A 42 3.49 -38.77 10.98
N ALA A 43 3.01 -39.24 9.83
CA ALA A 43 2.17 -38.44 8.94
C ALA A 43 0.91 -37.97 9.66
N VAL A 44 0.18 -38.83 10.37
CA VAL A 44 -1.01 -38.42 11.12
C VAL A 44 -0.66 -37.43 12.24
N VAL A 45 0.38 -37.71 13.03
CA VAL A 45 0.78 -36.87 14.17
C VAL A 45 1.31 -35.50 13.74
N VAL A 46 1.91 -35.38 12.55
CA VAL A 46 2.45 -34.11 12.05
C VAL A 46 1.46 -33.40 11.13
N VAL A 47 0.91 -34.11 10.14
CA VAL A 47 0.05 -33.53 9.09
C VAL A 47 -1.29 -33.08 9.66
N VAL A 48 -1.91 -33.85 10.57
CA VAL A 48 -3.22 -33.46 11.13
C VAL A 48 -3.14 -32.13 11.89
N PRO A 49 -2.21 -31.91 12.84
CA PRO A 49 -2.13 -30.61 13.52
C PRO A 49 -1.66 -29.48 12.61
N VAL A 50 -0.78 -29.74 11.63
CA VAL A 50 -0.41 -28.74 10.63
C VAL A 50 -1.62 -28.32 9.79
N ARG A 51 -2.45 -29.28 9.38
CA ARG A 51 -3.65 -29.02 8.58
C ARG A 51 -4.73 -28.28 9.37
N LEU A 52 -4.94 -28.66 10.63
CA LEU A 52 -5.80 -27.91 11.56
C LEU A 52 -5.31 -26.47 11.77
N ALA A 53 -3.99 -26.27 11.87
CA ALA A 53 -3.42 -24.93 11.97
C ALA A 53 -3.71 -24.11 10.69
N TRP A 54 -3.58 -24.73 9.51
CA TRP A 54 -3.88 -24.08 8.24
C TRP A 54 -5.35 -23.70 8.10
N GLU A 55 -6.27 -24.63 8.40
CA GLU A 55 -7.71 -24.37 8.38
C GLU A 55 -8.11 -23.28 9.39
N GLY A 56 -7.46 -23.25 10.55
CA GLY A 56 -7.59 -22.18 11.53
C GLY A 56 -7.15 -20.82 10.99
N ILE A 57 -6.02 -20.76 10.30
CA ILE A 57 -5.52 -19.53 9.66
C ILE A 57 -6.49 -19.04 8.60
N GLU A 58 -7.00 -19.92 7.74
CA GLU A 58 -7.98 -19.55 6.70
C GLU A 58 -9.31 -19.08 7.29
N ALA A 59 -9.79 -19.74 8.35
CA ALA A 59 -11.01 -19.33 9.05
C ALA A 59 -10.85 -17.94 9.68
N VAL A 60 -9.70 -17.67 10.30
CA VAL A 60 -9.37 -16.35 10.84
C VAL A 60 -9.26 -15.33 9.71
N GLY A 61 -8.62 -15.65 8.59
CA GLY A 61 -8.55 -14.78 7.42
C GLY A 61 -9.93 -14.40 6.89
N ARG A 62 -10.84 -15.38 6.76
CA ARG A 62 -12.24 -15.14 6.35
C ARG A 62 -13.01 -14.31 7.37
N ALA A 63 -12.83 -14.56 8.67
CA ALA A 63 -13.46 -13.78 9.72
C ALA A 63 -12.98 -12.32 9.69
N VAL A 64 -11.67 -12.10 9.54
CA VAL A 64 -11.08 -10.77 9.39
C VAL A 64 -11.66 -10.08 8.15
N TRP A 65 -11.76 -10.78 7.03
CA TRP A 65 -12.35 -10.22 5.82
C TRP A 65 -13.79 -9.75 6.03
N ARG A 66 -14.62 -10.59 6.66
CA ARG A 66 -16.05 -10.30 6.88
C ARG A 66 -16.28 -9.21 7.92
N TRP A 67 -15.55 -9.25 9.02
CA TRP A 67 -15.78 -8.34 10.16
C TRP A 67 -15.00 -7.03 10.07
N VAL A 68 -13.88 -7.00 9.35
CA VAL A 68 -13.02 -5.81 9.26
C VAL A 68 -13.09 -5.22 7.86
N LEU A 69 -12.80 -6.00 6.81
CA LEU A 69 -12.65 -5.48 5.44
C LEU A 69 -13.99 -5.14 4.78
N GLN A 70 -15.06 -5.87 5.10
CA GLN A 70 -16.40 -5.58 4.57
C GLN A 70 -16.98 -4.24 5.08
N PRO A 71 -17.06 -3.96 6.39
CA PRO A 71 -17.52 -2.65 6.87
C PRO A 71 -16.58 -1.52 6.43
N LEU A 72 -15.30 -1.83 6.24
CA LEU A 72 -14.32 -0.91 5.66
C LEU A 72 -14.65 -0.48 4.24
N GLY A 73 -14.95 -1.44 3.37
CA GLY A 73 -15.30 -1.15 1.99
C GLY A 73 -16.57 -0.30 1.87
N VAL A 74 -17.51 -0.44 2.81
CA VAL A 74 -18.73 0.38 2.89
C VAL A 74 -18.42 1.77 3.42
N GLY A 75 -17.65 1.88 4.51
CA GLY A 75 -17.24 3.16 5.09
C GLY A 75 -16.43 4.00 4.09
N LEU A 76 -15.47 3.39 3.39
CA LEU A 76 -14.66 4.07 2.39
C LEU A 76 -15.50 4.54 1.19
N ARG A 77 -16.46 3.73 0.73
CA ARG A 77 -17.42 4.14 -0.32
C ARG A 77 -18.32 5.27 0.13
N TRP A 78 -18.77 5.27 1.39
CA TRP A 78 -19.57 6.35 1.94
C TRP A 78 -18.76 7.64 2.00
N VAL A 79 -17.54 7.59 2.53
CA VAL A 79 -16.63 8.74 2.56
C VAL A 79 -16.36 9.25 1.15
N ALA A 80 -16.04 8.38 0.19
CA ALA A 80 -15.82 8.77 -1.20
C ALA A 80 -17.06 9.43 -1.82
N ARG A 81 -18.28 8.94 -1.50
CA ARG A 81 -19.53 9.56 -1.94
C ARG A 81 -19.75 10.94 -1.32
N VAL A 82 -19.54 11.09 -0.02
CA VAL A 82 -19.69 12.38 0.68
C VAL A 82 -18.66 13.39 0.17
N LEU A 83 -17.40 12.96 0.00
CA LEU A 83 -16.34 13.80 -0.57
C LEU A 83 -16.68 14.20 -2.00
N GLY A 84 -17.10 13.24 -2.83
CA GLY A 84 -17.46 13.49 -4.22
C GLY A 84 -18.67 14.42 -4.36
N ALA A 85 -19.69 14.26 -3.51
CA ALA A 85 -20.85 15.14 -3.46
C ALA A 85 -20.47 16.55 -2.99
N GLY A 86 -19.64 16.66 -1.95
CA GLY A 86 -19.11 17.95 -1.48
C GLY A 86 -18.27 18.65 -2.55
N LEU A 87 -17.43 17.91 -3.28
CA LEU A 87 -16.61 18.44 -4.36
C LEU A 87 -17.47 18.89 -5.55
N ARG A 88 -18.52 18.14 -5.90
CA ARG A 88 -19.48 18.53 -6.95
C ARG A 88 -20.25 19.78 -6.58
N TRP A 89 -20.85 19.80 -5.40
CA TRP A 89 -21.61 20.96 -4.91
C TRP A 89 -20.73 22.20 -4.83
N PHE A 90 -19.50 22.05 -4.32
CA PHE A 90 -18.57 23.17 -4.23
C PHE A 90 -18.07 23.62 -5.60
N GLY A 91 -17.80 22.70 -6.53
CA GLY A 91 -17.49 23.04 -7.92
C GLY A 91 -18.62 23.84 -8.57
N GLU A 92 -19.87 23.49 -8.27
CA GLU A 92 -21.05 24.21 -8.75
C GLU A 92 -21.21 25.59 -8.12
N VAL A 93 -21.01 25.71 -6.80
CA VAL A 93 -21.04 26.99 -6.09
C VAL A 93 -19.90 27.87 -6.56
N LEU A 94 -18.70 27.33 -6.74
CA LEU A 94 -17.54 28.06 -7.25
C LEU A 94 -17.76 28.48 -8.69
N ALA A 95 -18.34 27.63 -9.54
CA ALA A 95 -18.73 28.03 -10.89
C ALA A 95 -19.77 29.16 -10.86
N ARG A 96 -20.82 29.07 -10.02
CA ARG A 96 -21.83 30.13 -9.93
C ARG A 96 -21.29 31.43 -9.34
N TYR A 97 -20.46 31.37 -8.30
CA TYR A 97 -19.97 32.55 -7.59
C TYR A 97 -18.67 33.13 -8.15
N ALA A 98 -17.80 32.34 -8.78
CA ALA A 98 -16.58 32.87 -9.39
C ALA A 98 -16.83 33.21 -10.87
N PHE A 99 -17.48 32.32 -11.62
CA PHE A 99 -17.60 32.48 -13.07
C PHE A 99 -18.58 33.59 -13.45
N ARG A 100 -19.70 33.74 -12.73
CA ARG A 100 -20.72 34.76 -13.03
C ARG A 100 -20.22 36.21 -12.84
N PRO A 101 -19.59 36.60 -11.71
CA PRO A 101 -19.02 37.94 -11.58
C PRO A 101 -17.76 38.12 -12.42
N LEU A 102 -16.94 37.07 -12.61
CA LEU A 102 -15.78 37.14 -13.50
C LEU A 102 -16.21 37.47 -14.93
N TRP A 103 -17.24 36.79 -15.44
CA TRP A 103 -17.76 37.03 -16.77
C TRP A 103 -18.39 38.42 -16.89
N ALA A 104 -19.12 38.88 -15.86
CA ALA A 104 -19.69 40.22 -15.83
C ALA A 104 -18.61 41.32 -15.83
N VAL A 105 -17.55 41.16 -15.04
CA VAL A 105 -16.43 42.11 -15.00
C VAL A 105 -15.65 42.09 -16.31
N LEU A 106 -15.35 40.90 -16.85
CA LEU A 106 -14.64 40.76 -18.11
C LEU A 106 -15.41 41.39 -19.26
N ARG A 107 -16.72 41.17 -19.32
CA ARG A 107 -17.61 41.80 -20.29
C ARG A 107 -17.68 43.30 -20.09
N SER A 108 -17.76 43.78 -18.85
CA SER A 108 -17.74 45.22 -18.55
C SER A 108 -16.45 45.89 -19.04
N VAL A 109 -15.30 45.22 -18.84
CA VAL A 109 -14.00 45.69 -19.32
C VAL A 109 -13.93 45.66 -20.84
N ALA A 110 -14.42 44.60 -21.47
CA ALA A 110 -14.50 44.50 -22.92
C ALA A 110 -15.41 45.59 -23.52
N ASP A 111 -16.55 45.90 -22.88
CA ASP A 111 -17.48 46.93 -23.32
C ASP A 111 -16.90 48.34 -23.13
N VAL A 112 -16.17 48.59 -22.05
CA VAL A 112 -15.48 49.87 -21.81
C VAL A 112 -14.30 50.03 -22.76
N ALA A 113 -13.52 48.98 -22.98
CA ALA A 113 -12.42 48.98 -23.95
C ALA A 113 -12.96 49.16 -25.38
N GLY A 114 -14.03 48.46 -25.74
CA GLY A 114 -14.70 48.59 -27.03
C GLY A 114 -15.26 49.98 -27.26
N ARG A 115 -15.90 50.58 -26.24
CA ARG A 115 -16.36 51.97 -26.31
C ARG A 115 -15.21 52.96 -26.39
N GLY A 116 -14.13 52.74 -25.66
CA GLY A 116 -12.91 53.55 -25.72
C GLY A 116 -12.26 53.49 -27.11
N LEU A 117 -12.08 52.29 -27.66
CA LEU A 117 -11.56 52.08 -29.02
C LEU A 117 -12.48 52.67 -30.08
N ALA A 118 -13.80 52.52 -29.95
CA ALA A 118 -14.77 53.10 -30.86
C ALA A 118 -14.75 54.64 -30.81
N ALA A 119 -14.66 55.23 -29.61
CA ALA A 119 -14.54 56.68 -29.44
C ALA A 119 -13.24 57.21 -30.06
N VAL A 120 -12.12 56.52 -29.83
CA VAL A 120 -10.83 56.85 -30.46
C VAL A 120 -10.91 56.71 -31.97
N GLY A 121 -11.50 55.62 -32.49
CA GLY A 121 -11.67 55.41 -33.93
C GLY A 121 -12.56 56.48 -34.56
N THR A 122 -13.60 56.94 -33.86
CA THR A 122 -14.49 58.00 -34.33
C THR A 122 -13.79 59.36 -34.32
N GLY A 123 -13.03 59.66 -33.26
CA GLY A 123 -12.20 60.86 -33.16
C GLY A 123 -11.10 60.89 -34.23
N LEU A 124 -10.45 59.76 -34.48
CA LEU A 124 -9.43 59.63 -35.53
C LEU A 124 -10.04 59.81 -36.92
N ARG A 125 -11.24 59.28 -37.17
CA ARG A 125 -11.96 59.42 -38.43
C ARG A 125 -12.46 60.84 -38.66
N TRP A 126 -12.89 61.54 -37.60
CA TRP A 126 -13.21 62.97 -37.65
C TRP A 126 -11.96 63.80 -37.92
N LEU A 127 -10.86 63.52 -37.20
CA LEU A 127 -9.58 64.19 -37.36
C LEU A 127 -9.04 63.99 -38.78
N PHE A 128 -9.11 62.77 -39.32
CA PHE A 128 -8.71 62.48 -40.70
C PHE A 128 -9.58 63.23 -41.71
N ARG A 129 -10.89 63.37 -41.44
CA ARG A 129 -11.81 64.12 -42.30
C ARG A 129 -11.57 65.63 -42.25
N VAL A 130 -11.30 66.17 -41.07
CA VAL A 130 -10.94 67.59 -40.88
C VAL A 130 -9.59 67.85 -41.51
N LEU A 131 -8.59 67.02 -41.24
CA LEU A 131 -7.25 67.12 -41.80
C LEU A 131 -7.28 66.98 -43.32
N ALA A 132 -8.02 66.03 -43.88
CA ALA A 132 -8.22 65.96 -45.34
C ALA A 132 -8.88 67.24 -45.88
N ARG A 133 -9.95 67.72 -45.24
CA ARG A 133 -10.64 68.95 -45.67
C ARG A 133 -9.78 70.22 -45.51
N PHE A 134 -8.84 70.22 -44.57
CA PHE A 134 -7.92 71.33 -44.27
C PHE A 134 -6.57 71.21 -44.98
N VAL A 135 -6.15 70.02 -45.41
CA VAL A 135 -4.92 69.79 -46.20
C VAL A 135 -5.23 69.97 -47.68
N LEU A 136 -6.40 69.51 -48.15
CA LEU A 136 -6.80 69.68 -49.55
C LEU A 136 -7.22 71.12 -49.91
N ARG A 137 -7.37 72.05 -48.94
CA ARG A 137 -7.84 73.43 -49.23
C ARG A 137 -6.77 74.53 -49.21
N PRO A 138 -5.74 74.50 -48.35
CA PRO A 138 -4.59 75.39 -48.51
C PRO A 138 -3.28 74.62 -48.21
N ALA A 139 -2.61 74.17 -49.27
CA ALA A 139 -1.23 73.72 -49.16
C ALA A 139 -0.34 74.95 -48.86
N GLY A 140 0.26 74.98 -47.67
CA GLY A 140 1.41 75.85 -47.39
C GLY A 140 1.29 76.70 -46.13
N ARG A 141 1.96 76.23 -45.07
CA ARG A 141 2.65 77.01 -44.00
C ARG A 141 2.16 76.95 -42.55
N VAL A 142 1.08 76.27 -42.18
CA VAL A 142 0.60 76.34 -40.77
C VAL A 142 0.67 75.00 -39.98
N PHE A 143 1.57 74.08 -40.33
CA PHE A 143 1.62 72.73 -39.71
C PHE A 143 2.39 72.61 -38.38
N ALA A 144 3.09 73.66 -37.92
CA ALA A 144 3.90 73.59 -36.70
C ALA A 144 3.14 73.40 -35.36
N PRO A 145 1.91 73.94 -35.13
CA PRO A 145 1.23 73.78 -33.85
C PRO A 145 0.61 72.39 -33.65
N VAL A 146 0.32 71.67 -34.74
CA VAL A 146 -0.37 70.36 -34.71
C VAL A 146 0.48 69.29 -34.03
N GLY A 147 1.80 69.32 -34.21
CA GLY A 147 2.73 68.35 -33.60
C GLY A 147 2.88 68.48 -32.07
N ARG A 148 2.55 69.64 -31.48
CA ARG A 148 2.54 69.83 -30.01
C ARG A 148 1.25 69.29 -29.38
N TRP A 149 0.13 69.39 -30.09
CA TRP A 149 -1.17 68.88 -29.64
C TRP A 149 -1.23 67.34 -29.67
N LEU A 150 -0.63 66.70 -30.68
CA LEU A 150 -0.52 65.23 -30.75
C LEU A 150 0.33 64.63 -29.63
N ARG A 151 1.41 65.31 -29.23
CA ARG A 151 2.27 64.85 -28.12
C ARG A 151 1.58 64.98 -26.77
N SER A 152 0.80 66.02 -26.54
CA SER A 152 0.03 66.18 -25.29
C SER A 152 -1.13 65.19 -25.20
N ALA A 153 -1.79 64.87 -26.32
CA ALA A 153 -2.82 63.83 -26.36
C ALA A 153 -2.26 62.43 -26.01
N GLY A 154 -1.04 62.10 -26.47
CA GLY A 154 -0.39 60.83 -26.16
C GLY A 154 -0.17 60.59 -24.67
N VAL A 155 0.31 61.61 -23.94
CA VAL A 155 0.59 61.49 -22.50
C VAL A 155 -0.70 61.31 -21.69
N VAL A 156 -1.77 62.01 -22.05
CA VAL A 156 -3.08 61.89 -21.37
C VAL A 156 -3.68 60.50 -21.60
N VAL A 157 -3.59 59.96 -22.81
CA VAL A 157 -4.07 58.60 -23.15
C VAL A 157 -3.26 57.54 -22.41
N GLU A 158 -1.94 57.71 -22.33
CA GLU A 158 -1.06 56.76 -21.65
C GLU A 158 -1.32 56.72 -20.13
N ASP A 159 -1.51 57.89 -19.50
CA ASP A 159 -1.82 57.96 -18.06
C ASP A 159 -3.20 57.37 -17.75
N LEU A 160 -4.19 57.57 -18.63
CA LEU A 160 -5.51 56.95 -18.51
C LEU A 160 -5.42 55.43 -18.63
N LEU A 161 -4.66 54.91 -19.59
CA LEU A 161 -4.44 53.46 -19.75
C LEU A 161 -3.70 52.87 -18.55
N ARG A 162 -2.67 53.54 -18.03
CA ARG A 162 -1.93 53.09 -16.85
C ARG A 162 -2.80 53.07 -15.60
N ARG A 163 -3.66 54.09 -15.39
CA ARG A 163 -4.62 54.11 -14.28
C ARG A 163 -5.67 53.01 -14.43
N ALA A 164 -6.23 52.83 -15.62
CA ALA A 164 -7.18 51.77 -15.91
C ALA A 164 -6.58 50.37 -15.67
N ALA A 165 -5.34 50.13 -16.13
CA ALA A 165 -4.64 48.87 -15.92
C ALA A 165 -4.34 48.61 -14.42
N ARG A 166 -4.03 49.67 -13.65
CA ARG A 166 -3.78 49.56 -12.21
C ARG A 166 -5.06 49.21 -11.45
N VAL A 167 -6.16 49.90 -11.75
CA VAL A 167 -7.49 49.60 -11.17
C VAL A 167 -7.93 48.19 -11.54
N LEU A 168 -7.79 47.80 -12.81
CA LEU A 168 -8.12 46.46 -13.28
C LEU A 168 -7.31 45.39 -12.54
N ARG A 169 -6.00 45.61 -12.35
CA ARG A 169 -5.12 44.67 -11.64
C ARG A 169 -5.51 44.52 -10.17
N VAL A 170 -5.85 45.62 -9.49
CA VAL A 170 -6.30 45.59 -8.09
C VAL A 170 -7.65 44.87 -7.96
N VAL A 171 -8.59 45.19 -8.84
CA VAL A 171 -9.91 44.54 -8.89
C VAL A 171 -9.75 43.04 -9.13
N VAL A 172 -8.98 42.62 -10.14
CA VAL A 172 -8.72 41.19 -10.40
C VAL A 172 -8.06 40.53 -9.19
N ARG A 173 -7.07 41.16 -8.55
CA ARG A 173 -6.39 40.57 -7.39
C ARG A 173 -7.31 40.41 -6.17
N VAL A 174 -8.15 41.40 -5.88
CA VAL A 174 -9.03 41.36 -4.71
C VAL A 174 -10.25 40.48 -4.98
N VAL A 175 -10.86 40.59 -6.16
CA VAL A 175 -12.10 39.90 -6.52
C VAL A 175 -11.86 38.47 -6.97
N VAL A 176 -10.69 38.16 -7.55
CA VAL A 176 -10.40 36.80 -8.04
C VAL A 176 -9.43 36.07 -7.12
N LEU A 177 -8.23 36.61 -6.86
CA LEU A 177 -7.21 35.87 -6.09
C LEU A 177 -7.62 35.63 -4.64
N LYS A 178 -8.29 36.59 -3.99
CA LYS A 178 -8.67 36.47 -2.58
C LYS A 178 -9.71 35.38 -2.34
N PRO A 179 -10.85 35.35 -3.05
CA PRO A 179 -11.82 34.25 -2.91
C PRO A 179 -11.28 32.94 -3.49
N LEU A 180 -10.41 32.97 -4.50
CA LEU A 180 -9.77 31.76 -5.01
C LEU A 180 -8.81 31.14 -3.97
N ALA A 181 -8.03 31.97 -3.27
CA ALA A 181 -7.14 31.50 -2.20
C ALA A 181 -7.91 31.01 -0.98
N TRP A 182 -9.02 31.67 -0.62
CA TRP A 182 -9.92 31.19 0.44
C TRP A 182 -10.60 29.88 0.05
N GLY A 183 -11.07 29.79 -1.20
CA GLY A 183 -11.63 28.59 -1.80
C GLY A 183 -10.64 27.44 -1.81
N TRP A 184 -9.38 27.68 -2.20
CA TRP A 184 -8.32 26.68 -2.17
C TRP A 184 -8.00 26.21 -0.75
N ARG A 185 -7.89 27.13 0.22
CA ARG A 185 -7.66 26.75 1.63
C ARG A 185 -8.84 25.95 2.18
N ALA A 186 -10.08 26.37 1.93
CA ALA A 186 -11.25 25.63 2.37
C ALA A 186 -11.30 24.24 1.70
N LEU A 187 -11.06 24.19 0.39
CA LEU A 187 -11.20 22.98 -0.42
C LEU A 187 -10.05 21.99 -0.27
N VAL A 188 -8.86 22.41 0.16
CA VAL A 188 -7.76 21.47 0.41
C VAL A 188 -7.68 21.14 1.89
N VAL A 189 -7.75 22.13 2.78
CA VAL A 189 -7.50 21.91 4.21
C VAL A 189 -8.64 21.13 4.85
N TRP A 190 -9.90 21.41 4.54
CA TRP A 190 -11.02 20.68 5.14
C TRP A 190 -11.08 19.20 4.76
N PRO A 191 -10.97 18.81 3.47
CA PRO A 191 -10.95 17.40 3.14
C PRO A 191 -9.64 16.73 3.55
N LEU A 192 -8.48 17.39 3.56
CA LEU A 192 -7.28 16.80 4.14
C LEU A 192 -7.46 16.53 5.64
N ARG A 193 -8.12 17.43 6.37
CA ARG A 193 -8.36 17.28 7.81
C ARG A 193 -9.39 16.18 8.09
N GLY A 194 -10.45 16.11 7.28
CA GLY A 194 -11.42 15.01 7.32
C GLY A 194 -10.78 13.67 6.98
N LEU A 195 -9.99 13.62 5.91
CA LEU A 195 -9.24 12.45 5.48
C LEU A 195 -8.25 12.01 6.56
N TRP A 196 -7.50 12.95 7.16
CA TRP A 196 -6.59 12.65 8.25
C TRP A 196 -7.32 12.11 9.48
N TRP A 197 -8.50 12.63 9.79
CA TRP A 197 -9.32 12.11 10.89
C TRP A 197 -9.79 10.68 10.62
N VAL A 198 -10.22 10.38 9.39
CA VAL A 198 -10.58 9.03 8.94
C VAL A 198 -9.37 8.09 8.98
N VAL A 199 -8.22 8.51 8.45
CA VAL A 199 -6.96 7.76 8.51
C VAL A 199 -6.55 7.48 9.96
N ARG A 200 -6.74 8.44 10.87
CA ARG A 200 -6.40 8.25 12.29
C ARG A 200 -7.35 7.27 12.98
N LEU A 201 -8.64 7.33 12.69
CA LEU A 201 -9.62 6.34 13.15
C LEU A 201 -9.27 4.96 12.61
N PHE A 202 -8.85 4.90 11.35
CA PHE A 202 -8.43 3.69 10.67
C PHE A 202 -7.18 3.07 11.32
N ALA A 203 -6.16 3.87 11.56
CA ALA A 203 -4.94 3.43 12.24
C ALA A 203 -5.26 2.88 13.64
N ARG A 204 -6.15 3.54 14.39
CA ARG A 204 -6.58 3.05 15.71
C ARG A 204 -7.34 1.72 15.63
N ALA A 205 -8.28 1.60 14.69
CA ALA A 205 -9.02 0.37 14.48
C ALA A 205 -8.09 -0.78 14.07
N LEU A 206 -7.14 -0.52 13.16
CA LEU A 206 -6.17 -1.50 12.71
C LEU A 206 -5.22 -1.94 13.84
N VAL A 207 -4.71 -1.00 14.64
CA VAL A 207 -3.89 -1.32 15.81
C VAL A 207 -4.68 -2.13 16.83
N TRP A 208 -5.96 -1.81 17.05
CA TRP A 208 -6.81 -2.56 17.96
C TRP A 208 -7.09 -3.97 17.46
N ALA A 209 -7.40 -4.11 16.16
CA ALA A 209 -7.57 -5.40 15.50
C ALA A 209 -6.28 -6.23 15.55
N TRP A 210 -5.12 -5.63 15.30
CA TRP A 210 -3.82 -6.30 15.40
C TRP A 210 -3.53 -6.78 16.83
N ARG A 211 -3.84 -5.97 17.84
CA ARG A 211 -3.73 -6.37 19.25
C ARG A 211 -4.68 -7.50 19.61
N LEU A 212 -5.89 -7.50 19.05
CA LEU A 212 -6.86 -8.57 19.27
C LEU A 212 -6.40 -9.86 18.58
N LEU A 213 -5.96 -9.77 17.33
CA LEU A 213 -5.41 -10.87 16.56
C LEU A 213 -4.17 -11.47 17.22
N GLY A 214 -3.27 -10.63 17.73
CA GLY A 214 -2.10 -11.08 18.50
C GLY A 214 -2.49 -11.76 19.82
N ARG A 215 -3.56 -11.31 20.49
CA ARG A 215 -4.11 -11.99 21.68
C ARG A 215 -4.72 -13.34 21.34
N VAL A 216 -5.56 -13.39 20.30
CA VAL A 216 -6.20 -14.63 19.84
C VAL A 216 -5.14 -15.60 19.33
N GLY A 217 -4.21 -15.16 18.49
CA GLY A 217 -3.09 -15.97 18.02
C GLY A 217 -2.25 -16.51 19.17
N ARG A 218 -1.95 -15.70 20.19
CA ARG A 218 -1.26 -16.17 21.39
C ARG A 218 -2.12 -17.18 22.18
N ALA A 219 -3.41 -16.92 22.31
CA ALA A 219 -4.34 -17.84 22.99
C ALA A 219 -4.61 -19.13 22.21
N VAL A 220 -4.46 -19.13 20.88
CA VAL A 220 -4.65 -20.32 20.03
C VAL A 220 -3.35 -21.10 19.90
N VAL A 221 -2.19 -20.44 19.83
CA VAL A 221 -0.90 -21.11 19.64
C VAL A 221 -0.29 -21.57 20.96
N VAL A 222 -0.38 -20.77 22.03
CA VAL A 222 0.32 -21.07 23.29
C VAL A 222 -0.25 -22.31 24.00
N PRO A 223 -1.57 -22.52 24.12
CA PRO A 223 -2.12 -23.72 24.77
C PRO A 223 -1.76 -25.03 24.07
N PRO A 224 -1.95 -25.20 22.74
CA PRO A 224 -1.53 -26.43 22.07
C PRO A 224 -0.01 -26.57 22.06
N ALA A 225 0.77 -25.49 21.90
CA ALA A 225 2.23 -25.58 22.01
C ALA A 225 2.68 -26.03 23.40
N ARG A 226 2.03 -25.55 24.47
CA ARG A 226 2.29 -26.03 25.84
C ARG A 226 1.85 -27.47 26.02
N TRP A 227 0.73 -27.88 25.44
CA TRP A 227 0.26 -29.26 25.49
C TRP A 227 1.23 -30.19 24.78
N VAL A 228 1.62 -29.89 23.53
CA VAL A 228 2.62 -30.66 22.77
C VAL A 228 3.94 -30.72 23.53
N ARG A 229 4.39 -29.61 24.13
CA ARG A 229 5.62 -29.62 24.92
C ARG A 229 5.53 -30.56 26.12
N ARG A 230 4.39 -30.58 26.82
CA ARG A 230 4.19 -31.45 27.99
C ARG A 230 3.93 -32.90 27.62
N VAL A 231 3.17 -33.15 26.57
CA VAL A 231 2.67 -34.49 26.22
C VAL A 231 3.60 -35.23 25.26
N VAL A 232 4.33 -34.51 24.40
CA VAL A 232 5.22 -35.13 23.42
C VAL A 232 6.68 -34.90 23.78
N LEU A 233 7.10 -33.64 23.88
CA LEU A 233 8.52 -33.32 24.10
C LEU A 233 9.04 -33.74 25.47
N ALA A 234 8.25 -33.60 26.53
CA ALA A 234 8.68 -33.99 27.88
C ALA A 234 8.87 -35.51 28.06
N PRO A 235 7.97 -36.39 27.59
CA PRO A 235 8.23 -37.83 27.64
C PRO A 235 9.33 -38.26 26.66
N VAL A 236 9.37 -37.72 25.44
CA VAL A 236 10.43 -38.04 24.47
C VAL A 236 11.80 -37.61 25.01
N GLY A 237 11.92 -36.41 25.57
CA GLY A 237 13.16 -35.93 26.19
C GLY A 237 13.58 -36.78 27.39
N ARG A 238 12.63 -37.29 28.18
CA ARG A 238 12.92 -38.24 29.27
C ARG A 238 13.36 -39.61 28.74
N ALA A 239 12.72 -40.13 27.70
CA ALA A 239 13.09 -41.38 27.07
C ALA A 239 14.49 -41.32 26.45
N ILE A 240 14.80 -40.25 25.71
CA ILE A 240 16.14 -39.98 25.17
C ILE A 240 17.14 -39.84 26.31
N GLY A 241 16.80 -39.09 27.37
CA GLY A 241 17.67 -38.92 28.53
C GLY A 241 17.99 -40.24 29.25
N HIS A 242 17.01 -41.14 29.36
CA HIS A 242 17.24 -42.49 29.90
C HIS A 242 18.09 -43.34 28.97
N GLY A 243 17.79 -43.34 27.66
CA GLY A 243 18.58 -44.03 26.65
C GLY A 243 20.04 -43.57 26.64
N TRP A 244 20.28 -42.26 26.66
CA TRP A 244 21.63 -41.68 26.71
C TRP A 244 22.37 -42.06 27.99
N ARG A 245 21.69 -42.06 29.14
CA ARG A 245 22.30 -42.52 30.39
C ARG A 245 22.67 -44.00 30.34
N ALA A 246 21.81 -44.84 29.78
CA ALA A 246 22.05 -46.26 29.67
C ALA A 246 23.16 -46.60 28.66
N VAL A 247 23.16 -45.93 27.50
CA VAL A 247 24.06 -46.25 26.39
C VAL A 247 25.41 -45.56 26.50
N VAL A 248 25.47 -44.33 27.03
CA VAL A 248 26.70 -43.54 27.02
C VAL A 248 27.23 -43.36 28.44
N VAL A 249 26.38 -42.95 29.39
CA VAL A 249 26.86 -42.59 30.73
C VAL A 249 27.27 -43.82 31.54
N ALA A 250 26.52 -44.92 31.46
CA ALA A 250 26.86 -46.16 32.15
C ALA A 250 28.18 -46.75 31.62
N PRO A 251 28.40 -46.90 30.30
CA PRO A 251 29.69 -47.35 29.78
C PRO A 251 30.83 -46.37 30.07
N ALA A 252 30.60 -45.05 29.96
CA ALA A 252 31.63 -44.07 30.28
C ALA A 252 32.03 -44.08 31.76
N ARG A 253 31.08 -44.28 32.68
CA ARG A 253 31.38 -44.46 34.11
C ARG A 253 32.15 -45.75 34.35
N TRP A 254 31.78 -46.83 33.68
CA TRP A 254 32.50 -48.10 33.77
C TRP A 254 33.94 -47.94 33.26
N VAL A 255 34.15 -47.37 32.07
CA VAL A 255 35.50 -47.12 31.53
C VAL A 255 36.33 -46.23 32.47
N ARG A 256 35.72 -45.20 33.05
CA ARG A 256 36.40 -44.33 34.02
C ARG A 256 36.82 -45.11 35.27
N GLY A 257 35.95 -45.96 35.82
CA GLY A 257 36.25 -46.74 37.02
C GLY A 257 37.25 -47.88 36.77
N THR A 258 37.09 -48.59 35.66
CA THR A 258 37.83 -49.83 35.37
C THR A 258 39.17 -49.57 34.69
N VAL A 259 39.28 -48.52 33.86
CA VAL A 259 40.49 -48.25 33.07
C VAL A 259 41.20 -47.00 33.56
N VAL A 260 40.49 -45.88 33.67
CA VAL A 260 41.13 -44.57 33.91
C VAL A 260 41.65 -44.45 35.34
N GLU A 261 40.88 -44.88 36.34
CA GLU A 261 41.27 -44.75 37.73
C GLU A 261 42.46 -45.63 38.14
N PRO A 262 42.54 -46.93 37.76
CA PRO A 262 43.74 -47.72 38.01
C PRO A 262 44.97 -47.17 37.29
N VAL A 263 44.85 -46.68 36.05
CA VAL A 263 45.95 -46.01 35.34
C VAL A 263 46.39 -44.74 36.08
N ARG A 264 45.44 -43.95 36.60
CA ARG A 264 45.76 -42.78 37.44
C ARG A 264 46.46 -43.15 38.74
N VAL A 265 46.02 -44.20 39.43
CA VAL A 265 46.66 -44.69 40.66
C VAL A 265 48.07 -45.21 40.36
N ALA A 266 48.24 -46.01 39.31
CA ALA A 266 49.53 -46.50 38.87
C ALA A 266 50.48 -45.34 38.49
N GLY A 267 49.98 -44.35 37.74
CA GLY A 267 50.74 -43.16 37.38
C GLY A 267 51.13 -42.30 38.59
N ARG A 268 50.26 -42.18 39.61
CA ARG A 268 50.59 -41.50 40.87
C ARG A 268 51.70 -42.24 41.64
N ARG A 269 51.62 -43.57 41.73
CA ARG A 269 52.65 -44.40 42.38
C ARG A 269 53.99 -44.33 41.64
N LEU A 270 53.98 -44.38 40.32
CA LEU A 270 55.19 -44.25 39.50
C LEU A 270 55.87 -42.89 39.69
N ARG A 271 55.07 -41.81 39.73
CA ARG A 271 55.58 -40.46 40.02
C ARG A 271 56.14 -40.33 41.42
N ALA A 272 55.51 -40.94 42.43
CA ALA A 272 56.03 -40.96 43.79
C ALA A 272 57.35 -41.74 43.89
N ALA A 273 57.46 -42.89 43.23
CA ALA A 273 58.67 -43.71 43.21
C ALA A 273 59.85 -43.04 42.48
N LEU A 274 59.58 -42.32 41.38
CA LEU A 274 60.59 -41.57 40.64
C LEU A 274 60.94 -40.23 41.31
N GLY A 275 60.01 -39.63 42.04
CA GLY A 275 60.23 -38.41 42.81
C GLY A 275 61.12 -38.64 44.04
N GLY A 276 60.88 -39.72 44.78
CA GLY A 276 61.66 -40.05 45.99
C GLY A 276 63.10 -40.52 45.72
N ARG A 277 63.48 -40.75 44.46
CA ARG A 277 64.85 -41.16 44.08
C ARG A 277 65.80 -39.99 43.82
N ARG A 278 65.31 -38.75 43.86
CA ARG A 278 66.12 -37.54 43.64
C ARG A 278 66.71 -36.94 44.93
N ASP A 279 66.39 -37.53 46.09
CA ASP A 279 66.77 -37.02 47.41
C ASP A 279 67.78 -37.91 48.16
N GLN A 280 68.46 -38.85 47.49
CA GLN A 280 69.60 -39.58 48.07
C GLN A 280 70.91 -39.01 47.51
N PRO A 281 71.69 -38.26 48.31
CA PRO A 281 73.01 -37.73 47.96
C PRO A 281 74.10 -38.81 47.94
#